data_AF-A0A2A4QHN3-F1
#
_entry.id   AF-A0A2A4QHN3-F1
#
_cell.length_a   1.000
_cell.length_b   1.000
_cell.length_c   1.000
_cell.angle_alpha   90.00
_cell.angle_beta   90.00
_cell.angle_gamma   90.00
#
_symmetry.space_group_name_H-M   'P 1'
#
loop_
_entity.id
_entity.type
_entity.pdbx_description
1 polymer ?
#
loop_
_entity_poly.entity_id
_entity_poly.type
_entity_poly.pdbx_seq_one_letter_code
_entity_poly.pdbx_strand_id
1 'polypeptide(L)'
;MSSWVTPLLTAIVAGFIGAWLTYAFALRKDREERRRERIVSHLIEAYRNIEFASSRKPLTEDEKTRVETSVAAIFLFGSKKAVNDAEDFVHSMDAENLLRTLRNELRNELDLEPHDVKLLHLRFNRLTEDVK
;
A
#
# COMPACT_ATOMS: atom_id res chain seq x y z
N MET A 1 5.90 -16.78 -60.19
CA MET A 1 4.78 -16.76 -59.23
C MET A 1 5.22 -16.94 -57.76
N SER A 2 6.51 -16.89 -57.41
CA SER A 2 7.02 -17.17 -56.05
C SER A 2 7.47 -15.96 -55.23
N SER A 3 7.50 -14.74 -55.80
CA SER A 3 8.06 -13.55 -55.13
C SER A 3 7.12 -12.86 -54.13
N TRP A 4 5.82 -13.16 -54.17
CA TRP A 4 4.82 -12.52 -53.30
C TRP A 4 4.56 -13.30 -52.01
N VAL A 5 4.97 -14.57 -51.95
CA VAL A 5 4.76 -15.45 -50.80
C VAL A 5 5.79 -15.18 -49.70
N THR A 6 7.03 -14.81 -50.07
CA THR A 6 8.09 -14.47 -49.13
C THR A 6 7.77 -13.22 -48.28
N PRO A 7 7.36 -12.06 -48.83
CA PRO A 7 7.03 -10.91 -47.99
C PRO A 7 5.79 -11.16 -47.13
N LEU A 8 4.84 -11.97 -47.60
CA LEU A 8 3.65 -12.34 -46.81
C LEU A 8 4.03 -13.17 -45.59
N LEU A 9 4.85 -14.20 -45.77
CA LEU A 9 5.36 -15.02 -44.66
C LEU A 9 6.20 -14.20 -43.68
N THR A 10 7.07 -13.31 -44.18
CA THR A 10 7.87 -12.44 -43.32
C THR A 10 7.00 -11.48 -42.51
N ALA A 11 5.96 -10.89 -43.12
CA ALA A 11 5.03 -10.01 -42.42
C ALA A 11 4.24 -10.74 -41.33
N ILE A 12 3.80 -11.99 -41.60
CA ILE A 12 3.10 -12.81 -40.61
C ILE A 12 4.03 -13.13 -39.43
N VAL A 13 5.24 -13.61 -39.70
CA VAL A 13 6.22 -13.95 -38.65
C VAL A 13 6.60 -12.71 -37.83
N ALA A 14 6.86 -11.59 -38.49
CA ALA A 14 7.15 -10.32 -37.81
C ALA A 14 5.97 -9.85 -36.93
N GLY A 15 4.74 -10.01 -37.42
CA GLY A 15 3.53 -9.71 -36.66
C GLY A 15 3.39 -10.58 -35.41
N PHE A 16 3.62 -11.89 -35.52
CA PHE A 16 3.59 -12.80 -34.38
C PHE A 16 4.67 -12.49 -33.34
N ILE A 17 5.90 -12.21 -33.79
CA ILE A 17 7.00 -11.83 -32.88
C ILE A 17 6.66 -10.53 -32.16
N GLY A 18 6.16 -9.53 -32.90
CA GLY A 18 5.72 -8.26 -32.33
C GLY A 18 4.63 -8.43 -31.27
N ALA A 19 3.59 -9.21 -31.58
CA ALA A 19 2.50 -9.51 -30.65
C ALA A 19 2.96 -10.29 -29.41
N TRP A 20 3.91 -11.22 -29.57
CA TRP A 20 4.48 -11.95 -28.45
C TRP A 20 5.25 -11.01 -27.52
N LEU A 21 6.13 -10.17 -28.06
CA LEU A 21 6.94 -9.23 -27.28
C LEU A 21 6.07 -8.25 -26.49
N THR A 22 5.04 -7.69 -27.10
CA THR A 22 4.10 -6.79 -26.41
C THR A 22 3.34 -7.52 -25.32
N TYR A 23 2.86 -8.75 -25.57
CA TYR A 23 2.19 -9.56 -24.57
C TYR A 23 3.10 -9.91 -23.38
N ALA A 24 4.35 -10.31 -23.65
CA ALA A 24 5.32 -10.63 -22.61
C ALA A 24 5.66 -9.42 -21.73
N PHE A 25 5.77 -8.23 -22.33
CA PHE A 25 5.98 -6.99 -21.59
C PHE A 25 4.76 -6.62 -20.75
N ALA A 26 3.56 -6.72 -21.31
CA ALA A 26 2.31 -6.47 -20.59
C ALA A 26 2.14 -7.41 -19.39
N LEU A 27 2.47 -8.69 -19.54
CA LEU A 27 2.35 -9.68 -18.46
C LEU A 27 3.34 -9.41 -17.31
N ARG A 28 4.55 -8.90 -17.62
CA ARG A 28 5.52 -8.50 -16.60
C ARG A 28 5.03 -7.28 -15.83
N LYS A 29 4.51 -6.27 -16.54
CA LYS A 29 3.95 -5.06 -15.96
C LYS A 29 2.76 -5.38 -15.05
N ASP A 30 1.81 -6.19 -15.50
CA ASP A 30 0.63 -6.61 -14.73
C ASP A 30 1.02 -7.34 -13.43
N ARG A 31 2.05 -8.20 -13.47
CA ARG A 31 2.55 -8.85 -12.25
C ARG A 31 3.16 -7.88 -11.25
N GLU A 32 3.90 -6.87 -11.73
CA GLU A 32 4.49 -5.86 -10.86
C GLU A 32 3.41 -4.97 -10.25
N GLU A 33 2.42 -4.55 -11.04
CA GLU A 33 1.27 -3.75 -10.60
C GLU A 33 0.47 -4.47 -9.52
N ARG A 34 0.11 -5.74 -9.74
CA ARG A 34 -0.62 -6.55 -8.73
C ARG A 34 0.18 -6.75 -7.44
N ARG A 35 1.50 -6.87 -7.54
CA ARG A 35 2.37 -6.98 -6.35
C ARG A 35 2.36 -5.67 -5.58
N ARG A 36 2.52 -4.53 -6.25
CA ARG A 36 2.46 -3.20 -5.65
C ARG A 36 1.11 -2.95 -4.99
N GLU A 37 0.02 -3.24 -5.68
CA GLU A 37 -1.35 -3.10 -5.16
C GLU A 37 -1.56 -3.87 -3.85
N ARG A 38 -1.09 -5.12 -3.77
CA ARG A 38 -1.18 -5.93 -2.54
C ARG A 38 -0.38 -5.33 -1.38
N ILE A 39 0.84 -4.85 -1.65
CA ILE A 39 1.69 -4.21 -0.64
C ILE A 39 1.00 -2.95 -0.11
N VAL A 40 0.48 -2.11 -1.00
CA VAL A 40 -0.25 -0.89 -0.65
C VAL A 40 -1.46 -1.20 0.21
N SER A 41 -2.24 -2.23 -0.13
CA SER A 41 -3.39 -2.65 0.66
C SER A 41 -3.00 -3.00 2.11
N HIS A 42 -1.92 -3.75 2.30
CA HIS A 42 -1.44 -4.09 3.64
C HIS A 42 -0.95 -2.86 4.42
N LEU A 43 -0.26 -1.92 3.77
CA LEU A 43 0.19 -0.69 4.40
C LEU A 43 -0.97 0.26 4.74
N ILE A 44 -2.03 0.30 3.93
CA ILE A 44 -3.26 1.04 4.23
C ILE A 44 -3.95 0.45 5.47
N GLU A 45 -4.07 -0.87 5.56
CA GLU A 45 -4.63 -1.53 6.73
C GLU A 45 -3.81 -1.23 7.99
N ALA A 46 -2.48 -1.30 7.88
CA ALA A 46 -1.58 -0.98 8.98
C ALA A 46 -1.74 0.48 9.46
N TYR A 47 -1.76 1.43 8.51
CA TYR A 47 -2.00 2.84 8.80
C TYR A 47 -3.33 3.05 9.56
N ARG A 48 -4.42 2.42 9.10
CA ARG A 48 -5.75 2.54 9.73
C ARG A 48 -5.78 1.97 11.14
N ASN A 49 -5.18 0.80 11.36
CA ASN A 49 -5.16 0.17 12.67
C ASN A 49 -4.35 0.99 13.68
N ILE A 50 -3.22 1.56 13.26
CA ILE A 50 -2.38 2.41 14.12
C ILE A 50 -3.05 3.76 14.39
N GLU A 51 -3.67 4.38 13.38
CA GLU A 51 -4.42 5.63 13.55
C GLU A 51 -5.58 5.47 14.54
N PHE A 52 -6.33 4.37 14.38
CA PHE A 52 -7.40 4.00 15.29
C PHE A 52 -6.89 3.76 16.71
N ALA A 53 -5.78 3.03 16.87
CA ALA A 53 -5.22 2.74 18.18
C ALA A 53 -4.61 3.97 18.88
N SER A 54 -4.00 4.88 18.12
CA SER A 54 -3.44 6.13 18.65
C SER A 54 -4.52 7.07 19.19
N SER A 55 -5.72 7.02 18.61
CA SER A 55 -6.84 7.91 18.95
C SER A 55 -7.77 7.36 20.04
N ARG A 56 -7.67 6.08 20.40
CA ARG A 56 -8.53 5.42 21.39
C ARG A 56 -7.73 4.83 22.55
N LYS A 57 -8.08 5.21 23.76
CA LYS A 57 -7.61 4.57 25.00
C LYS A 57 -8.80 4.38 25.95
N PRO A 58 -8.97 3.22 26.61
CA PRO A 58 -8.16 1.98 26.48
C PRO A 58 -8.50 1.17 25.22
N LEU A 59 -7.55 0.35 24.77
CA LEU A 59 -7.71 -0.60 23.64
C LEU A 59 -8.20 -1.96 24.14
N THR A 60 -9.08 -2.59 23.37
CA THR A 60 -9.47 -4.00 23.54
C THR A 60 -8.33 -4.94 23.11
N GLU A 61 -8.35 -6.20 23.56
CA GLU A 61 -7.31 -7.20 23.19
C GLU A 61 -7.26 -7.46 21.68
N ASP A 62 -8.42 -7.46 21.01
CA ASP A 62 -8.50 -7.58 19.56
C ASP A 62 -7.82 -6.40 18.84
N GLU A 63 -8.00 -5.18 19.35
CA GLU A 63 -7.37 -3.98 18.80
C GLU A 63 -5.84 -4.00 19.01
N LYS A 64 -5.36 -4.50 20.16
CA LYS A 64 -3.92 -4.69 20.39
C LYS A 64 -3.31 -5.68 19.40
N THR A 65 -3.98 -6.82 19.18
CA THR A 65 -3.54 -7.85 18.22
C THR A 65 -3.47 -7.29 16.79
N ARG A 66 -4.43 -6.43 16.42
CA ARG A 66 -4.40 -5.73 15.12
C ARG A 66 -3.23 -4.77 15.00
N VAL A 67 -2.89 -4.04 16.06
CA VAL A 67 -1.72 -3.16 16.07
C VAL A 67 -0.43 -3.97 15.91
N GLU A 68 -0.28 -5.08 16.64
CA GLU A 68 0.89 -5.98 16.52
C GLU A 68 1.04 -6.52 15.10
N THR A 69 -0.07 -7.00 14.51
CA THR A 69 -0.09 -7.50 13.13
C THR A 69 0.27 -6.40 12.13
N SER A 70 -0.18 -5.16 12.38
CA SER A 70 0.10 -4.00 11.54
C SER A 70 1.55 -3.58 11.60
N VAL A 71 2.15 -3.60 12.80
CA VAL A 71 3.58 -3.35 12.99
C VAL A 71 4.40 -4.41 12.25
N ALA A 72 4.05 -5.70 12.37
CA ALA A 72 4.71 -6.77 11.62
C ALA A 72 4.60 -6.58 10.10
N ALA A 73 3.45 -6.13 9.60
CA ALA A 73 3.25 -5.82 8.18
C ALA A 73 4.15 -4.67 7.71
N ILE A 74 4.35 -3.64 8.54
CA ILE A 74 5.27 -2.53 8.24
C ILE A 74 6.72 -3.01 8.19
N PHE A 75 7.14 -3.88 9.12
CA PHE A 75 8.48 -4.48 9.08
C PHE A 75 8.72 -5.32 7.83
N LEU A 76 7.68 -5.97 7.29
CA LEU A 76 7.79 -6.83 6.11
C LEU A 76 7.71 -6.08 4.78
N PHE A 77 6.85 -5.06 4.70
CA PHE A 77 6.47 -4.41 3.44
C PHE A 77 6.81 -2.92 3.37
N GLY A 78 7.11 -2.29 4.51
CA GLY A 78 7.38 -0.87 4.60
C GLY A 78 8.75 -0.48 4.05
N SER A 79 8.93 0.83 3.81
CA SER A 79 10.24 1.37 3.47
C SER A 79 11.17 1.35 4.69
N LYS A 80 12.48 1.53 4.47
CA LYS A 80 13.45 1.69 5.56
C LYS A 80 13.06 2.81 6.53
N LYS A 81 12.46 3.90 6.03
CA LYS A 81 12.02 5.01 6.86
C LYS A 81 10.82 4.61 7.72
N ALA A 82 9.82 3.97 7.12
CA ALA A 82 8.66 3.47 7.84
C ALA A 82 9.04 2.44 8.92
N VAL A 83 10.03 1.59 8.65
CA VAL A 83 10.56 0.61 9.61
C VAL A 83 11.22 1.30 10.80
N ASN A 84 12.07 2.32 10.57
CA ASN A 84 12.69 3.07 11.65
C ASN A 84 11.64 3.80 12.51
N ASP A 85 10.65 4.44 11.87
CA ASP A 85 9.57 5.12 12.60
C ASP A 85 8.68 4.10 13.35
N ALA A 86 8.57 2.86 12.88
CA ALA A 86 7.86 1.79 13.56
C ALA A 86 8.61 1.27 14.79
N GLU A 87 9.94 1.20 14.72
CA GLU A 87 10.79 0.91 15.89
C GLU A 87 10.60 1.98 16.98
N ASP A 88 10.65 3.26 16.60
CA ASP A 88 10.39 4.38 17.51
C ASP A 88 8.97 4.31 18.10
N PHE A 89 7.96 3.97 17.30
CA PHE A 89 6.59 3.77 17.77
C PHE A 89 6.47 2.66 18.82
N VAL A 90 7.12 1.52 18.62
CA VAL A 90 7.09 0.39 19.57
C VAL A 90 7.68 0.80 20.93
N HIS A 91 8.67 1.68 20.95
CA HIS A 91 9.30 2.16 22.18
C HIS A 91 8.55 3.32 22.85
N SER A 92 8.10 4.30 22.07
CA SER A 92 7.52 5.56 22.58
C SER A 92 6.00 5.51 22.71
N MET A 93 5.33 4.59 22.02
CA MET A 93 3.88 4.58 21.78
C MET A 93 3.36 5.87 21.13
N ASP A 94 4.24 6.65 20.50
CA ASP A 94 3.90 7.82 19.71
C ASP A 94 3.85 7.46 18.22
N ALA A 95 2.64 7.55 17.65
CA ALA A 95 2.38 7.17 16.28
C ALA A 95 2.51 8.35 15.29
N GLU A 96 2.73 9.60 15.74
CA GLU A 96 2.65 10.77 14.87
C GLU A 96 3.63 10.70 13.69
N ASN A 97 4.90 10.38 13.98
CA ASN A 97 5.94 10.25 12.95
C ASN A 97 5.65 9.09 11.99
N LEU A 98 5.29 7.92 12.52
CA LEU A 98 4.98 6.73 11.74
C LEU A 98 3.77 6.97 10.81
N LEU A 99 2.68 7.54 11.33
CA LEU A 99 1.50 7.86 10.55
C LEU A 99 1.81 8.88 9.45
N ARG A 100 2.64 9.89 9.75
CA ARG A 100 3.06 10.88 8.74
C ARG A 100 3.88 10.23 7.63
N THR A 101 4.83 9.35 7.97
CA THR A 101 5.65 8.64 6.98
C THR A 101 4.80 7.71 6.13
N LEU A 102 3.97 6.85 6.74
CA LEU A 102 3.08 5.96 6.01
C LEU A 102 2.11 6.73 5.11
N ARG A 103 1.53 7.83 5.59
CA ARG A 103 0.66 8.69 4.77
C ARG A 103 1.38 9.21 3.53
N ASN A 104 2.60 9.72 3.69
CA ASN A 104 3.35 10.27 2.56
C ASN A 104 3.74 9.19 1.56
N GLU A 105 4.17 8.02 2.03
CA GLU A 105 4.51 6.88 1.17
C GLU A 105 3.28 6.36 0.41
N LEU A 106 2.15 6.17 1.10
CA LEU A 106 0.90 5.73 0.49
C LEU A 106 0.37 6.72 -0.54
N ARG A 107 0.48 8.04 -0.28
CA ARG A 107 0.08 9.05 -1.26
C ARG A 107 0.96 9.05 -2.49
N ASN A 108 2.27 8.91 -2.32
CA ASN A 108 3.19 8.82 -3.44
C ASN A 108 2.91 7.57 -4.29
N GLU A 109 2.62 6.42 -3.67
CA GLU A 109 2.33 5.18 -4.40
C GLU A 109 0.95 5.23 -5.10
N LEU A 110 0.00 6.02 -4.59
CA LEU A 110 -1.31 6.25 -5.19
C LEU A 110 -1.36 7.45 -6.16
N ASP A 111 -0.20 8.08 -6.45
CA ASP A 111 -0.10 9.28 -7.28
C ASP A 111 -1.01 10.44 -6.82
N LEU A 112 -1.14 10.60 -5.50
CA LEU A 112 -1.94 11.65 -4.87
C LEU A 112 -1.08 12.87 -4.54
N GLU A 113 -1.68 14.06 -4.61
CA GLU A 113 -0.98 15.31 -4.33
C GLU A 113 -0.33 15.31 -2.94
N PRO A 114 0.96 15.65 -2.79
CA PRO A 114 1.58 15.75 -1.48
C PRO A 114 0.94 16.90 -0.69
N HIS A 115 0.65 16.67 0.59
CA HIS A 115 0.13 17.72 1.46
C HIS A 115 0.72 17.57 2.86
N ASP A 116 1.12 18.70 3.46
CA ASP A 116 1.72 18.77 4.79
C ASP A 116 0.72 19.23 5.86
N VAL A 117 -0.55 18.87 5.67
CA VAL A 117 -1.58 19.21 6.66
C VAL A 117 -1.32 18.37 7.92
N LYS A 118 -1.34 19.04 9.07
CA LYS A 118 -1.24 18.40 10.37
C LYS A 118 -2.34 17.35 10.52
N LEU A 119 -1.97 16.16 11.00
CA LEU A 119 -2.93 15.08 11.27
C LEU A 119 -3.91 15.55 12.36
N LEU A 120 -5.16 15.84 11.97
CA LEU A 120 -6.26 16.12 12.88
C LEU A 120 -7.06 14.83 13.06
N HIS A 121 -6.98 14.23 14.25
CA HIS A 121 -7.73 13.02 14.57
C HIS A 121 -9.14 13.39 15.00
N LEU A 122 -10.15 13.05 14.19
CA LEU A 122 -11.54 13.28 14.52
C LEU A 122 -12.02 12.19 15.49
N ARG A 123 -12.38 12.57 16.71
CA ARG A 123 -12.93 11.66 17.73
C ARG A 123 -14.40 11.94 17.98
N PHE A 124 -15.25 10.99 17.63
CA PHE A 124 -16.63 10.96 18.14
C PHE A 124 -16.62 10.37 19.55
N ASN A 125 -17.04 11.15 20.54
CA ASN A 125 -17.33 10.60 21.86
C ASN A 125 -18.62 9.79 21.72
N ARG A 126 -18.59 8.49 22.03
CA ARG A 126 -19.81 7.69 22.11
C ARG A 126 -20.56 8.26 23.31
N LEU A 127 -21.60 9.05 23.06
CA LEU A 127 -22.61 9.33 24.08
C LEU A 127 -23.22 7.97 24.38
N THR A 128 -22.74 7.32 25.45
CA THR A 128 -23.49 6.24 26.08
C THR A 128 -24.79 6.88 26.52
N GLU A 129 -25.85 6.66 25.75
CA GLU A 129 -27.20 6.77 26.30
C GLU A 129 -27.23 5.84 27.51
N ASP A 130 -27.24 6.45 28.70
CA ASP A 130 -27.67 5.84 29.94
C ASP A 130 -29.07 5.29 29.69
N VAL A 131 -29.14 4.02 29.29
CA VAL A 131 -30.37 3.24 29.38
C VAL A 131 -30.55 2.96 30.87
N LYS A 132 -31.33 3.86 31.50
CA LYS A 132 -31.90 3.72 32.85
C LYS A 132 -32.71 2.42 32.99
#